data_AF-A0A939BD47-F1
#
_entry.id   AF-A0A939BD47-F1
#
_cell.length_a   1.000
_cell.length_b   1.000
_cell.length_c   1.000
_cell.angle_alpha   90.00
_cell.angle_beta   90.00
_cell.angle_gamma   90.00
#
_symmetry.space_group_name_H-M   'P 1'
#
loop_
_entity.id
_entity.type
_entity.pdbx_description
1 polymer ?
#
loop_
_entity_poly.entity_id
_entity_poly.type
_entity_poly.pdbx_seq_one_letter_code
_entity_poly.pdbx_strand_id
1 'polypeptide(L)'
;YALYRVDLNTAGKDLWKKTYDQLKSENRQIRIDFYRQIHISNLSAREAIMDIWERTADIRDVSDVIVVNRDGEVSCFYVDENTPRRISGFIRINSSGALVTLDTKDYRIDGMEGNWLAADEIIIDGRQFFLMEHQDYHRQTTRVILDCYGKKIMEECGNGFDQQTKEILHGYVRNNQIKEPDAIEKQNKPDRLKRLELWQKAYENGHYERSWESGMEVNYDAIDGCVNHQKDHPGKALPDPEKKPKKRLSVIKRLREKQIAIAKRTGRSVPKYLEQQLAREKD
;
A
#
# COMPACT_ATOMS: atom_id res chain seq x y z
N TYR A 1 -19.69 -14.77 -13.28
CA TYR A 1 -18.26 -15.13 -13.27
C TYR A 1 -17.58 -14.50 -14.47
N ALA A 2 -16.27 -14.39 -14.44
CA ALA A 2 -15.46 -13.92 -15.57
C ALA A 2 -14.26 -14.84 -15.75
N LEU A 3 -13.83 -15.05 -16.99
CA LEU A 3 -12.66 -15.83 -17.34
C LEU A 3 -11.57 -14.88 -17.84
N TYR A 4 -10.39 -15.02 -17.28
CA TYR A 4 -9.21 -14.24 -17.59
C TYR A 4 -8.16 -15.14 -18.20
N ARG A 5 -7.59 -14.72 -19.32
CA ARG A 5 -6.48 -15.40 -19.99
C ARG A 5 -5.23 -14.58 -19.94
N VAL A 6 -4.09 -15.24 -19.79
CA VAL A 6 -2.77 -14.62 -19.87
C VAL A 6 -2.67 -13.73 -21.10
N ASP A 7 -2.23 -12.49 -20.91
CA ASP A 7 -1.93 -11.58 -22.01
C ASP A 7 -0.48 -11.79 -22.47
N LEU A 8 -0.35 -12.37 -23.66
CA LEU A 8 0.94 -12.67 -24.30
C LEU A 8 1.75 -11.41 -24.66
N ASN A 9 1.12 -10.23 -24.66
CA ASN A 9 1.80 -8.96 -24.92
C ASN A 9 2.42 -8.35 -23.66
N THR A 10 2.13 -8.91 -22.48
CA THR A 10 2.67 -8.44 -21.20
C THR A 10 3.79 -9.35 -20.70
N ALA A 11 4.40 -9.01 -19.57
CA ALA A 11 5.26 -9.93 -18.83
C ALA A 11 4.53 -11.23 -18.41
N GLY A 12 3.20 -11.25 -18.47
CA GLY A 12 2.36 -12.41 -18.23
C GLY A 12 2.62 -13.58 -19.16
N LYS A 13 3.21 -13.38 -20.35
CA LYS A 13 3.53 -14.46 -21.30
C LYS A 13 4.29 -15.64 -20.67
N ASP A 14 5.08 -15.38 -19.62
CA ASP A 14 5.84 -16.39 -18.87
C ASP A 14 4.94 -17.35 -18.07
N LEU A 15 3.67 -17.01 -17.87
CA LEU A 15 2.66 -17.81 -17.16
C LEU A 15 1.88 -18.74 -18.09
N TRP A 16 1.95 -18.50 -19.40
CA TRP A 16 1.13 -19.20 -20.38
C TRP A 16 1.36 -20.71 -20.34
N LYS A 17 0.26 -21.47 -20.20
CA LYS A 17 0.22 -22.95 -20.16
C LYS A 17 1.05 -23.59 -19.05
N LYS A 18 1.41 -22.83 -18.00
CA LYS A 18 2.07 -23.41 -16.82
C LYS A 18 1.06 -23.95 -15.84
N THR A 19 1.41 -25.02 -15.15
CA THR A 19 0.62 -25.53 -14.03
C THR A 19 0.83 -24.67 -12.78
N TYR A 20 -0.09 -24.74 -11.83
CA TYR A 20 0.05 -23.97 -10.59
C TYR A 20 1.33 -24.32 -9.82
N ASP A 21 1.70 -25.61 -9.81
CA ASP A 21 2.87 -26.10 -9.07
C ASP A 21 4.19 -25.63 -9.73
N GLN A 22 4.23 -25.48 -11.06
CA GLN A 22 5.34 -24.86 -11.78
C GLN A 22 5.48 -23.37 -11.44
N LEU A 23 4.37 -22.63 -11.39
CA LEU A 23 4.42 -21.21 -11.03
C LEU A 23 4.92 -21.02 -9.59
N LYS A 24 4.55 -21.92 -8.69
CA LYS A 24 5.01 -21.89 -7.30
C LYS A 24 6.51 -22.17 -7.19
N SER A 25 7.06 -23.12 -7.95
CA SER A 25 8.49 -23.43 -7.91
C SER A 25 9.35 -22.31 -8.53
N GLU A 26 8.82 -21.61 -9.52
CA GLU A 26 9.46 -20.44 -10.13
C GLU A 26 9.22 -19.13 -9.35
N ASN A 27 8.49 -19.18 -8.23
CA ASN A 27 8.09 -18.00 -7.44
C ASN A 27 7.42 -16.89 -8.30
N ARG A 28 6.57 -17.30 -9.26
CA ARG A 28 5.86 -16.40 -10.16
C ARG A 28 4.53 -15.96 -9.54
N GLN A 29 4.27 -14.66 -9.59
CA GLN A 29 3.01 -14.08 -9.10
C GLN A 29 1.91 -14.18 -10.17
N ILE A 30 0.72 -14.61 -9.74
CA ILE A 30 -0.49 -14.64 -10.58
C ILE A 30 -1.31 -13.39 -10.23
N ARG A 31 -1.20 -12.34 -11.05
CA ARG A 31 -1.87 -11.04 -10.84
C ARG A 31 -2.68 -10.65 -12.06
N ILE A 32 -3.80 -9.97 -11.86
CA ILE A 32 -4.71 -9.56 -12.93
C ILE A 32 -4.04 -8.72 -14.03
N ASP A 33 -2.99 -7.96 -13.71
CA ASP A 33 -2.24 -7.13 -14.66
C ASP A 33 -1.58 -7.93 -15.79
N PHE A 34 -1.37 -9.23 -15.58
CA PHE A 34 -0.80 -10.17 -16.56
C PHE A 34 -1.85 -10.85 -17.43
N TYR A 35 -3.11 -10.49 -17.25
CA TYR A 35 -4.26 -11.17 -17.83
C TYR A 35 -5.20 -10.18 -18.52
N ARG A 36 -5.98 -10.70 -19.47
CA ARG A 36 -7.09 -10.01 -20.11
C ARG A 36 -8.38 -10.79 -19.92
N GLN A 37 -9.49 -10.08 -19.74
CA GLN A 37 -10.80 -10.72 -19.70
C GLN A 37 -11.16 -11.24 -21.09
N ILE A 38 -11.50 -12.53 -21.18
CA ILE A 38 -11.93 -13.16 -22.44
C ILE A 38 -13.41 -13.53 -22.45
N HIS A 39 -14.00 -13.72 -21.28
CA HIS A 39 -15.42 -14.08 -21.15
C HIS A 39 -16.01 -13.52 -19.86
N ILE A 40 -17.27 -13.14 -19.91
CA ILE A 40 -18.05 -12.70 -18.75
C ILE A 40 -19.47 -13.22 -18.88
N SER A 41 -20.02 -13.73 -17.79
CA SER A 41 -21.36 -14.29 -17.75
C SER A 41 -21.98 -14.18 -16.37
N ASN A 42 -23.31 -14.16 -16.34
CA ASN A 42 -24.06 -14.18 -15.09
C ASN A 42 -23.88 -15.52 -14.38
N LEU A 43 -23.93 -15.46 -13.06
CA LEU A 43 -23.80 -16.62 -12.18
C LEU A 43 -25.17 -16.94 -11.58
N SER A 44 -25.54 -18.22 -11.52
CA SER A 44 -26.74 -18.65 -10.78
C SER A 44 -26.44 -18.77 -9.29
N ALA A 45 -27.43 -18.46 -8.43
CA ALA A 45 -27.23 -18.35 -6.98
C ALA A 45 -26.67 -19.62 -6.28
N ARG A 46 -26.89 -20.82 -6.86
CA ARG A 46 -26.43 -22.11 -6.30
C ARG A 46 -25.35 -22.80 -7.15
N GLU A 47 -24.80 -22.10 -8.15
CA GLU A 47 -23.83 -22.69 -9.06
C GLU A 47 -22.48 -22.88 -8.37
N ALA A 48 -22.01 -24.12 -8.28
CA ALA A 48 -20.72 -24.45 -7.70
C ALA A 48 -19.58 -24.09 -8.66
N ILE A 49 -18.35 -24.01 -8.15
CA ILE A 49 -17.18 -23.74 -9.02
C ILE A 49 -17.00 -24.84 -10.08
N MET A 50 -17.34 -26.09 -9.76
CA MET A 50 -17.24 -27.21 -10.69
C MET A 50 -18.26 -27.13 -11.83
N ASP A 51 -19.44 -26.57 -11.59
CA ASP A 51 -20.43 -26.35 -12.66
C ASP A 51 -19.90 -25.31 -13.66
N ILE A 52 -19.30 -24.22 -13.15
CA ILE A 52 -18.64 -23.19 -13.99
C ILE A 52 -17.45 -23.82 -14.73
N TRP A 53 -16.67 -24.65 -14.05
CA TRP A 53 -15.55 -25.40 -14.62
C TRP A 53 -16.03 -26.18 -15.85
N GLU A 54 -17.03 -27.05 -15.70
CA GLU A 54 -17.57 -27.87 -16.78
C GLU A 54 -18.13 -27.03 -17.94
N ARG A 55 -18.91 -25.98 -17.62
CA ARG A 55 -19.49 -25.08 -18.63
C ARG A 55 -18.47 -24.29 -19.45
N THR A 56 -17.27 -24.09 -18.91
CA THR A 56 -16.21 -23.33 -19.58
C THR A 56 -15.19 -24.24 -20.27
N ALA A 57 -15.44 -25.54 -20.33
CA ALA A 57 -14.47 -26.52 -20.84
C ALA A 57 -14.05 -26.29 -22.29
N ASP A 58 -14.90 -25.70 -23.12
CA ASP A 58 -14.66 -25.39 -24.53
C ASP A 58 -13.83 -24.11 -24.74
N ILE A 59 -13.97 -23.13 -23.83
CA ILE A 59 -13.31 -21.83 -23.95
C ILE A 59 -12.07 -21.67 -23.08
N ARG A 60 -11.94 -22.43 -21.98
CA ARG A 60 -10.87 -22.30 -20.99
C ARG A 60 -9.58 -22.99 -21.44
N ASP A 61 -8.48 -22.58 -20.85
CA ASP A 61 -7.18 -23.22 -21.02
C ASP A 61 -6.37 -23.23 -19.73
N VAL A 62 -5.40 -24.15 -19.64
CA VAL A 62 -4.42 -24.15 -18.53
C VAL A 62 -3.77 -22.78 -18.47
N SER A 63 -3.60 -22.26 -17.25
CA SER A 63 -3.16 -20.90 -16.91
C SER A 63 -4.20 -19.79 -16.90
N ASP A 64 -5.42 -20.04 -17.37
CA ASP A 64 -6.52 -19.09 -17.21
C ASP A 64 -6.93 -18.95 -15.72
N VAL A 65 -7.67 -17.90 -15.40
CA VAL A 65 -8.21 -17.65 -14.06
C VAL A 65 -9.71 -17.39 -14.14
N ILE A 66 -10.48 -18.15 -13.36
CA ILE A 66 -11.92 -17.97 -13.19
C ILE A 66 -12.13 -17.08 -11.96
N VAL A 67 -12.74 -15.92 -12.18
CA VAL A 67 -13.16 -15.01 -11.12
C VAL A 67 -14.66 -15.18 -10.89
N VAL A 68 -15.01 -15.52 -9.66
CA VAL A 68 -16.39 -15.72 -9.23
C VAL A 68 -16.75 -14.65 -8.23
N ASN A 69 -17.81 -13.89 -8.52
CA ASN A 69 -18.44 -12.98 -7.57
C ASN A 69 -19.80 -13.59 -7.17
N ARG A 70 -19.96 -13.95 -5.90
CA ARG A 70 -21.21 -14.45 -5.30
C ARG A 70 -21.61 -13.50 -4.19
N ASP A 71 -22.74 -12.81 -4.35
CA ASP A 71 -23.29 -11.91 -3.33
C ASP A 71 -22.29 -10.88 -2.80
N GLY A 72 -21.38 -10.41 -3.66
CA GLY A 72 -20.33 -9.45 -3.28
C GLY A 72 -19.01 -10.08 -2.82
N GLU A 73 -18.98 -11.38 -2.54
CA GLU A 73 -17.75 -12.13 -2.27
C GLU A 73 -17.05 -12.49 -3.57
N VAL A 74 -15.81 -12.01 -3.75
CA VAL A 74 -14.98 -12.38 -4.90
C VAL A 74 -13.98 -13.46 -4.51
N SER A 75 -14.02 -14.56 -5.25
CA SER A 75 -13.07 -15.68 -5.17
C SER A 75 -12.43 -15.93 -6.54
N CYS A 76 -11.14 -16.19 -6.57
CA CYS A 76 -10.38 -16.43 -7.79
C CYS A 76 -9.88 -17.87 -7.83
N PHE A 77 -9.96 -18.50 -9.00
CA PHE A 77 -9.57 -19.89 -9.20
C PHE A 77 -8.66 -20.01 -10.42
N TYR A 78 -7.45 -20.49 -10.20
CA TYR A 78 -6.51 -20.83 -11.26
C TYR A 78 -6.97 -22.10 -11.99
N VAL A 79 -6.93 -22.07 -13.32
CA VAL A 79 -7.23 -23.22 -14.19
C VAL A 79 -5.96 -24.07 -14.31
N ASP A 80 -5.91 -25.13 -13.50
CA ASP A 80 -4.86 -26.14 -13.53
C ASP A 80 -5.29 -27.33 -14.43
N GLU A 81 -4.44 -28.34 -14.60
CA GLU A 81 -4.68 -29.44 -15.56
C GLU A 81 -6.03 -30.15 -15.37
N ASN A 82 -6.39 -30.48 -14.14
CA ASN A 82 -7.55 -31.34 -13.85
C ASN A 82 -8.64 -30.61 -13.06
N THR A 83 -8.27 -29.65 -12.21
CA THR A 83 -9.18 -29.00 -11.28
C THR A 83 -8.85 -27.53 -11.09
N PRO A 84 -9.87 -26.69 -10.79
CA PRO A 84 -9.62 -25.31 -10.43
C PRO A 84 -8.99 -25.23 -9.04
N ARG A 85 -7.94 -24.44 -8.88
CA ARG A 85 -7.30 -24.19 -7.57
C ARG A 85 -7.63 -22.78 -7.08
N ARG A 86 -8.18 -22.64 -5.87
CA ARG A 86 -8.41 -21.32 -5.26
C ARG A 86 -7.06 -20.61 -5.09
N ILE A 87 -6.99 -19.36 -5.54
CA ILE A 87 -5.82 -18.49 -5.40
C ILE A 87 -6.23 -17.15 -4.76
N SER A 88 -5.26 -16.52 -4.12
CA SER A 88 -5.38 -15.22 -3.46
C SER A 88 -4.40 -14.24 -4.10
N GLY A 89 -4.67 -12.94 -4.07
CA GLY A 89 -3.80 -11.90 -4.61
C GLY A 89 -3.92 -11.69 -6.11
N PHE A 90 -4.84 -12.38 -6.79
CA PHE A 90 -5.10 -12.20 -8.21
C PHE A 90 -5.62 -10.79 -8.48
N ILE A 91 -6.63 -10.36 -7.73
CA ILE A 91 -7.19 -9.00 -7.80
C ILE A 91 -6.58 -8.21 -6.65
N ARG A 92 -5.88 -7.12 -6.97
CA ARG A 92 -5.33 -6.20 -5.96
C ARG A 92 -6.06 -4.87 -6.06
N ILE A 93 -6.82 -4.52 -5.03
CA ILE A 93 -7.46 -3.21 -4.94
C ILE A 93 -6.43 -2.27 -4.33
N ASN A 94 -5.62 -1.64 -5.18
CA ASN A 94 -4.62 -0.67 -4.77
C ASN A 94 -5.29 0.64 -4.36
N SER A 95 -5.85 0.69 -3.15
CA SER A 95 -6.33 1.95 -2.56
C SER A 95 -5.13 2.80 -2.16
N SER A 96 -5.18 4.09 -2.51
CA SER A 96 -4.17 5.06 -2.06
C SER A 96 -4.10 5.04 -0.53
N GLY A 97 -2.92 4.75 0.02
CA GLY A 97 -2.71 4.67 1.47
C GLY A 97 -3.10 3.33 2.11
N ALA A 98 -3.20 2.24 1.34
CA ALA A 98 -3.23 0.89 1.92
C ALA A 98 -1.96 0.61 2.74
N LEU A 99 -2.13 0.17 3.98
CA LEU A 99 -1.06 -0.27 4.88
C LEU A 99 -0.82 -1.77 4.81
N VAL A 100 -1.86 -2.53 4.45
CA VAL A 100 -1.83 -3.99 4.41
C VAL A 100 -2.15 -4.44 3.00
N THR A 101 -1.30 -5.32 2.48
CA THR A 101 -1.45 -6.02 1.20
C THR A 101 -1.13 -7.50 1.41
N LEU A 102 -1.41 -8.36 0.44
CA LEU A 102 -1.06 -9.78 0.55
C LEU A 102 0.45 -10.03 0.65
N ASP A 103 1.29 -9.09 0.21
CA ASP A 103 2.75 -9.21 0.30
C ASP A 103 3.30 -8.71 1.66
N THR A 104 2.43 -8.20 2.55
CA THR A 104 2.82 -7.63 3.84
C THR A 104 3.39 -8.70 4.78
N LYS A 105 4.58 -8.41 5.32
CA LYS A 105 5.30 -9.18 6.35
C LYS A 105 5.81 -8.22 7.42
N ASP A 106 6.23 -8.76 8.56
CA ASP A 106 6.79 -7.98 9.68
C ASP A 106 5.88 -6.86 10.20
N TYR A 107 4.56 -6.99 9.99
CA TYR A 107 3.57 -5.98 10.37
C TYR A 107 3.29 -6.04 11.86
N ARG A 108 3.32 -4.89 12.54
CA ARG A 108 2.97 -4.78 13.95
C ARG A 108 1.53 -4.33 14.11
N ILE A 109 0.73 -5.20 14.71
CA ILE A 109 -0.67 -4.92 14.99
C ILE A 109 -0.81 -4.29 16.37
N ASP A 110 -1.54 -3.18 16.47
CA ASP A 110 -1.72 -2.48 17.73
C ASP A 110 -2.34 -3.37 18.82
N GLY A 111 -1.66 -3.41 19.96
CA GLY A 111 -2.07 -4.19 21.13
C GLY A 111 -1.81 -5.69 21.02
N MET A 112 -1.10 -6.16 19.99
CA MET A 112 -0.65 -7.55 19.88
C MET A 112 0.86 -7.61 19.78
N GLU A 113 1.44 -8.59 20.44
CA GLU A 113 2.89 -8.80 20.43
C GLU A 113 3.31 -9.48 19.11
N GLY A 114 4.57 -9.26 18.74
CA GLY A 114 5.21 -9.91 17.62
C GLY A 114 4.93 -9.27 16.25
N ASN A 115 5.45 -9.97 15.25
CA ASN A 115 5.39 -9.58 13.85
C ASN A 115 4.37 -10.47 13.13
N TRP A 116 3.58 -9.86 12.24
CA TRP A 116 2.48 -10.52 11.56
C TRP A 116 2.64 -10.42 10.04
N LEU A 117 2.19 -11.44 9.33
CA LEU A 117 2.17 -11.48 7.87
C LEU A 117 0.74 -11.66 7.35
N ALA A 118 0.45 -11.14 6.16
CA ALA A 118 -0.80 -11.40 5.47
C ALA A 118 -0.76 -12.81 4.84
N ALA A 119 -1.57 -13.72 5.33
CA ALA A 119 -1.59 -15.13 4.92
C ALA A 119 -2.65 -15.44 3.85
N ASP A 120 -3.79 -14.75 3.91
CA ASP A 120 -4.87 -14.87 2.93
C ASP A 120 -5.61 -13.53 2.80
N GLU A 121 -6.39 -13.37 1.74
CA GLU A 121 -7.26 -12.22 1.52
C GLU A 121 -8.65 -12.63 1.07
N ILE A 122 -9.61 -11.72 1.26
CA ILE A 122 -10.94 -11.82 0.67
C ILE A 122 -11.41 -10.43 0.25
N ILE A 123 -12.17 -10.38 -0.85
CA ILE A 123 -12.86 -9.17 -1.29
C ILE A 123 -14.35 -9.36 -1.04
N ILE A 124 -14.94 -8.45 -0.26
CA ILE A 124 -16.37 -8.42 0.03
C ILE A 124 -16.90 -7.03 -0.31
N ASP A 125 -17.89 -6.97 -1.21
CA ASP A 125 -18.59 -5.75 -1.61
C ASP A 125 -17.62 -4.61 -2.01
N GLY A 126 -16.53 -4.99 -2.71
CA GLY A 126 -15.49 -4.08 -3.20
C GLY A 126 -14.45 -3.63 -2.16
N ARG A 127 -14.46 -4.20 -0.95
CA ARG A 127 -13.45 -3.95 0.09
C ARG A 127 -12.56 -5.17 0.31
N GLN A 128 -11.26 -4.95 0.44
CA GLN A 128 -10.27 -5.99 0.75
C GLN A 128 -10.05 -6.14 2.25
N PHE A 129 -10.02 -7.39 2.69
CA PHE A 129 -9.70 -7.80 4.04
C PHE A 129 -8.58 -8.83 4.02
N PHE A 130 -7.71 -8.77 5.01
CA PHE A 130 -6.50 -9.58 5.10
C PHE A 130 -6.53 -10.41 6.39
N LEU A 131 -6.27 -11.70 6.23
CA LEU A 131 -6.09 -12.63 7.33
C LEU A 131 -4.61 -12.60 7.74
N MET A 132 -4.36 -12.13 8.94
CA MET A 132 -3.02 -11.99 9.52
C MET A 132 -2.68 -13.22 10.35
N GLU A 133 -1.49 -13.77 10.12
CA GLU A 133 -0.89 -14.85 10.90
C GLU A 133 0.38 -14.35 11.60
N HIS A 134 0.64 -14.83 12.82
CA HIS A 134 1.88 -14.52 13.51
C HIS A 134 3.06 -15.12 12.74
N GLN A 135 4.14 -14.38 12.56
CA GLN A 135 5.24 -14.77 11.70
C GLN A 135 6.09 -15.90 12.28
N ASP A 136 6.32 -15.91 13.60
CA ASP A 136 7.10 -16.98 14.25
C ASP A 136 6.28 -18.22 14.61
N TYR A 137 5.06 -18.03 15.12
CA TYR A 137 4.20 -19.12 15.61
C TYR A 137 3.19 -19.63 14.56
N HIS A 138 3.01 -18.92 13.45
CA HIS A 138 2.11 -19.27 12.35
C HIS A 138 0.72 -19.72 12.83
N ARG A 139 0.34 -20.98 12.57
CA ARG A 139 -0.97 -21.56 12.91
C ARG A 139 -1.13 -21.94 14.38
N GLN A 140 -0.11 -21.75 15.20
CA GLN A 140 -0.15 -22.06 16.64
C GLN A 140 -0.79 -20.94 17.46
N THR A 141 -0.98 -19.75 16.85
CA THR A 141 -1.64 -18.60 17.47
C THR A 141 -2.96 -18.29 16.79
N THR A 142 -3.78 -17.48 17.46
CA THR A 142 -4.98 -16.91 16.89
C THR A 142 -4.65 -16.06 15.65
N ARG A 143 -5.52 -16.11 14.64
CA ARG A 143 -5.42 -15.24 13.46
C ARG A 143 -6.27 -14.00 13.65
N VAL A 144 -5.93 -12.92 12.97
CA VAL A 144 -6.63 -11.64 13.08
C VAL A 144 -7.00 -11.14 11.70
N ILE A 145 -8.15 -10.49 11.56
CA ILE A 145 -8.58 -9.91 10.28
C ILE A 145 -8.47 -8.40 10.34
N LEU A 146 -7.73 -7.84 9.38
CA LEU A 146 -7.57 -6.41 9.18
C LEU A 146 -8.26 -5.96 7.88
N ASP A 147 -8.63 -4.69 7.81
CA ASP A 147 -8.85 -4.04 6.51
C ASP A 147 -7.52 -3.57 5.89
N CYS A 148 -7.57 -3.12 4.63
CA CYS A 148 -6.40 -2.58 3.92
C CYS A 148 -5.71 -1.39 4.63
N TYR A 149 -6.37 -0.71 5.56
CA TYR A 149 -5.82 0.40 6.34
C TYR A 149 -5.32 -0.03 7.72
N GLY A 150 -5.19 -1.34 7.96
CA GLY A 150 -4.66 -1.89 9.20
C GLY A 150 -5.63 -1.84 10.39
N LYS A 151 -6.91 -1.52 10.16
CA LYS A 151 -7.91 -1.54 11.23
C LYS A 151 -8.32 -2.98 11.52
N LYS A 152 -8.26 -3.36 12.81
CA LYS A 152 -8.78 -4.64 13.30
C LYS A 152 -10.29 -4.72 13.13
N ILE A 153 -10.73 -5.74 12.39
CA ILE A 153 -12.14 -6.07 12.19
C ILE A 153 -12.56 -7.21 13.11
N MET A 154 -11.69 -8.20 13.27
CA MET A 154 -11.94 -9.36 14.12
C MET A 154 -10.65 -9.86 14.75
N GLU A 155 -10.72 -10.15 16.05
CA GLU A 155 -9.68 -10.81 16.84
C GLU A 155 -10.06 -12.29 17.00
N GLU A 156 -9.08 -13.20 17.03
CA GLU A 156 -9.28 -14.63 17.30
C GLU A 156 -10.06 -15.44 16.24
N CYS A 157 -9.70 -15.27 14.97
CA CYS A 157 -10.26 -16.02 13.85
C CYS A 157 -9.61 -17.41 13.77
N GLY A 158 -10.22 -18.45 14.36
CA GLY A 158 -9.66 -19.81 14.30
C GLY A 158 -9.56 -20.36 12.86
N ASN A 159 -10.66 -20.31 12.11
CA ASN A 159 -10.76 -20.94 10.78
C ASN A 159 -10.51 -19.99 9.59
N GLY A 160 -10.06 -18.75 9.84
CA GLY A 160 -9.87 -17.76 8.77
C GLY A 160 -11.21 -17.22 8.25
N PHE A 161 -11.39 -17.17 6.92
CA PHE A 161 -12.63 -16.67 6.29
C PHE A 161 -13.73 -17.74 6.23
N ASP A 162 -14.20 -18.22 7.37
CA ASP A 162 -15.37 -19.09 7.45
C ASP A 162 -16.69 -18.30 7.23
N GLN A 163 -17.82 -19.03 7.18
CA GLN A 163 -19.12 -18.42 6.88
C GLN A 163 -19.51 -17.35 7.90
N GLN A 164 -19.25 -17.60 9.20
CA GLN A 164 -19.53 -16.65 10.26
C GLN A 164 -18.70 -15.37 10.11
N THR A 165 -17.42 -15.52 9.80
CA THR A 165 -16.51 -14.41 9.53
C THR A 165 -17.02 -13.57 8.36
N LYS A 166 -17.43 -14.22 7.27
CA LYS A 166 -17.95 -13.54 6.08
C LYS A 166 -19.21 -12.73 6.38
N GLU A 167 -20.13 -13.27 7.20
CA GLU A 167 -21.33 -12.54 7.62
C GLU A 167 -20.98 -11.27 8.42
N ILE A 168 -19.99 -11.34 9.31
CA ILE A 168 -19.49 -10.18 10.05
C ILE A 168 -18.89 -9.14 9.10
N LEU A 169 -18.10 -9.60 8.11
CA LEU A 169 -17.50 -8.71 7.12
C LEU A 169 -18.55 -8.02 6.25
N HIS A 170 -19.57 -8.73 5.75
CA HIS A 170 -20.70 -8.11 5.04
C HIS A 170 -21.41 -7.06 5.92
N GLY A 171 -21.63 -7.38 7.20
CA GLY A 171 -22.20 -6.42 8.16
C GLY A 171 -21.31 -5.18 8.34
N TYR A 172 -19.99 -5.35 8.41
CA TYR A 172 -19.03 -4.27 8.52
C TYR A 172 -19.04 -3.36 7.28
N VAL A 173 -19.06 -3.93 6.08
CA VAL A 173 -19.11 -3.16 4.83
C VAL A 173 -20.42 -2.35 4.76
N ARG A 174 -21.57 -2.98 5.02
CA ARG A 174 -22.88 -2.31 5.01
C ARG A 174 -22.95 -1.17 6.03
N ASN A 175 -22.47 -1.39 7.25
CA ASN A 175 -22.48 -0.38 8.31
C ASN A 175 -21.54 0.81 8.04
N ASN A 176 -20.43 0.59 7.33
CA ASN A 176 -19.56 1.68 6.90
C ASN A 176 -20.08 2.39 5.65
N GLN A 177 -20.72 1.68 4.72
CA GLN A 177 -21.40 2.30 3.57
C GLN A 177 -22.53 3.24 4.00
N ILE A 178 -23.22 2.96 5.12
CA ILE A 178 -24.22 3.87 5.71
C ILE A 178 -23.56 5.10 6.37
N LYS A 179 -22.27 5.02 6.75
CA LYS A 179 -21.51 6.17 7.31
C LYS A 179 -20.79 7.00 6.24
N GLU A 180 -20.61 6.47 5.03
CA GLU A 180 -19.96 7.14 3.90
C GLU A 180 -20.83 8.05 2.99
N PRO A 181 -22.18 8.10 3.02
CA PRO A 181 -22.92 9.07 2.21
C PRO A 181 -22.89 10.48 2.82
N ASP A 182 -22.59 10.60 4.12
CA ASP A 182 -22.52 11.87 4.88
C ASP A 182 -21.07 12.32 5.12
N ALA A 183 -20.12 11.89 4.28
CA ALA A 183 -18.69 12.17 4.44
C ALA A 183 -18.27 13.62 4.11
N ILE A 184 -19.20 14.56 4.01
CA ILE A 184 -18.89 16.00 3.92
C ILE A 184 -19.06 16.73 5.28
N GLU A 185 -19.77 16.18 6.28
CA GLU A 185 -20.21 17.03 7.42
C GLU A 185 -19.79 16.64 8.84
N LYS A 186 -19.03 15.56 9.08
CA LYS A 186 -18.70 15.15 10.47
C LYS A 186 -17.21 15.03 10.75
N GLN A 187 -16.53 16.16 10.67
CA GLN A 187 -15.11 16.34 11.06
C GLN A 187 -14.87 16.17 12.58
N ASN A 188 -15.91 16.06 13.41
CA ASN A 188 -15.81 15.98 14.87
C ASN A 188 -16.30 14.63 15.44
N LYS A 189 -15.49 13.58 15.34
CA LYS A 189 -15.60 12.41 16.23
C LYS A 189 -14.22 12.03 16.78
N PRO A 190 -14.08 11.85 18.11
CA PRO A 190 -12.80 11.51 18.74
C PRO A 190 -12.31 10.10 18.37
N ASP A 191 -13.18 9.24 17.82
CA ASP A 191 -12.82 7.89 17.40
C ASP A 191 -11.96 7.88 16.11
N ARG A 192 -11.90 9.00 15.37
CA ARG A 192 -10.93 9.21 14.30
C ARG A 192 -9.51 9.52 14.82
N LEU A 193 -9.33 9.92 16.08
CA LEU A 193 -7.99 10.12 16.67
C LEU A 193 -7.23 8.79 16.91
N LYS A 194 -7.92 7.64 16.88
CA LYS A 194 -7.29 6.32 16.90
C LYS A 194 -6.94 5.77 15.51
N ARG A 195 -7.07 6.58 14.46
CA ARG A 195 -6.38 6.31 13.21
C ARG A 195 -4.98 6.85 13.42
N LEU A 196 -4.02 6.00 13.81
CA LEU A 196 -2.62 6.39 13.66
C LEU A 196 -2.48 6.94 12.24
N GLU A 197 -1.98 8.16 12.13
CA GLU A 197 -1.80 8.78 10.83
C GLU A 197 -0.88 7.87 10.01
N LEU A 198 -1.22 7.62 8.75
CA LEU A 198 -0.61 6.62 7.86
C LEU A 198 0.93 6.55 7.96
N TRP A 199 1.57 7.72 8.06
CA TRP A 199 3.01 7.91 8.24
C TRP A 199 3.58 7.38 9.56
N GLN A 200 2.85 7.47 10.68
CA GLN A 200 3.28 6.89 11.96
C GLN A 200 3.31 5.37 11.90
N LYS A 201 2.29 4.74 11.29
CA LYS A 201 2.27 3.29 11.06
C LYS A 201 3.35 2.83 10.10
N ALA A 202 3.61 3.63 9.05
CA ALA A 202 4.72 3.37 8.13
C ALA A 202 6.09 3.48 8.83
N TYR A 203 6.25 4.39 9.77
CA TYR A 203 7.47 4.50 10.57
C TYR A 203 7.66 3.29 11.50
N GLU A 204 6.59 2.85 12.18
CA GLU A 204 6.61 1.71 13.10
C GLU A 204 6.89 0.36 12.41
N ASN A 205 6.36 0.18 11.20
CA ASN A 205 6.48 -1.04 10.39
C ASN A 205 7.64 -1.00 9.39
N GLY A 206 8.36 0.13 9.30
CA GLY A 206 9.40 0.35 8.30
C GLY A 206 8.84 0.79 6.94
N HIS A 207 9.50 1.77 6.31
CA HIS A 207 9.15 2.27 4.98
C HIS A 207 9.08 1.13 3.94
N TYR A 208 7.89 0.87 3.42
CA TYR A 208 7.64 -0.08 2.32
C TYR A 208 8.31 0.37 0.98
N GLU A 209 8.64 1.66 0.84
CA GLU A 209 9.11 2.28 -0.41
C GLU A 209 10.61 2.10 -0.72
N ARG A 210 11.50 1.75 0.23
CA ARG A 210 12.95 1.71 -0.08
C ARG A 210 13.42 0.52 -0.92
N SER A 211 12.63 -0.54 -1.09
CA SER A 211 13.05 -1.70 -1.91
C SER A 211 12.36 -1.82 -3.27
N TRP A 212 11.27 -1.09 -3.51
CA TRP A 212 10.65 -1.01 -4.84
C TRP A 212 10.99 0.29 -5.58
N GLU A 213 11.27 1.39 -4.88
CA GLU A 213 11.58 2.70 -5.49
C GLU A 213 13.05 3.13 -5.41
N SER A 214 13.97 2.39 -4.78
CA SER A 214 15.42 2.72 -4.87
C SER A 214 16.04 2.42 -6.25
N GLY A 215 15.21 2.07 -7.24
CA GLY A 215 15.55 2.21 -8.66
C GLY A 215 15.40 3.64 -9.21
N MET A 216 14.69 4.56 -8.53
CA MET A 216 14.55 5.98 -8.90
C MET A 216 14.17 6.88 -7.70
N GLU A 217 14.74 6.70 -6.51
CA GLU A 217 14.91 7.85 -5.62
C GLU A 217 16.13 8.60 -6.14
N VAL A 218 15.89 9.42 -7.17
CA VAL A 218 16.81 10.49 -7.53
C VAL A 218 16.98 11.28 -6.26
N ASN A 219 18.15 11.14 -5.64
CA ASN A 219 18.58 12.01 -4.58
C ASN A 219 18.23 13.46 -4.99
N TYR A 220 17.39 14.14 -4.20
CA TYR A 220 17.08 15.55 -4.44
C TYR A 220 18.33 16.45 -4.25
N ASP A 221 19.52 15.88 -4.02
CA ASP A 221 20.81 16.54 -4.20
C ASP A 221 21.23 16.70 -5.68
N ALA A 222 20.49 16.14 -6.65
CA ALA A 222 20.81 16.23 -8.08
C ALA A 222 20.27 17.50 -8.78
N ILE A 223 19.58 18.38 -8.06
CA ILE A 223 19.23 19.74 -8.54
C ILE A 223 19.90 20.80 -7.65
N ASP A 224 21.21 20.68 -7.51
CA ASP A 224 22.24 21.73 -7.42
C ASP A 224 23.48 20.98 -6.97
N GLY A 225 24.36 20.63 -7.92
CA GLY A 225 25.38 19.57 -7.79
C GLY A 225 26.41 19.75 -6.67
N CYS A 226 25.98 19.59 -5.42
CA CYS A 226 26.78 19.75 -4.23
C CYS A 226 26.46 18.61 -3.25
N VAL A 227 27.28 17.56 -3.35
CA VAL A 227 27.35 16.49 -2.35
C VAL A 227 27.94 17.10 -1.07
N ASN A 228 27.11 17.34 -0.06
CA ASN A 228 27.60 17.55 1.30
C ASN A 228 27.92 16.18 1.91
N HIS A 229 29.03 16.10 2.64
CA HIS A 229 29.56 14.92 3.35
C HIS A 229 30.45 13.96 2.54
N GLN A 230 31.53 14.49 1.95
CA GLN A 230 32.82 13.79 2.02
C GLN A 230 33.83 14.70 2.69
N LYS A 231 34.40 14.23 3.81
CA LYS A 231 35.34 15.02 4.61
C LYS A 231 36.69 15.17 3.94
N ASP A 232 37.10 14.31 3.00
CA ASP A 232 38.46 14.37 2.44
C ASP A 232 38.57 13.89 0.97
N HIS A 233 37.84 14.52 0.05
CA HIS A 233 38.04 14.51 -1.43
C HIS A 233 37.33 13.39 -2.25
N PRO A 234 36.44 13.76 -3.20
CA PRO A 234 36.30 13.01 -4.45
C PRO A 234 36.43 13.91 -5.70
N GLY A 235 37.46 13.64 -6.51
CA GLY A 235 37.33 13.55 -7.97
C GLY A 235 36.99 14.81 -8.80
N LYS A 236 38.05 15.51 -9.23
CA LYS A 236 38.21 16.30 -10.48
C LYS A 236 37.23 17.46 -10.73
N ALA A 237 37.70 18.66 -10.36
CA ALA A 237 37.11 19.95 -10.67
C ALA A 237 37.24 20.34 -12.16
N LEU A 238 36.19 20.96 -12.70
CA LEU A 238 36.28 21.87 -13.85
C LEU A 238 37.11 23.11 -13.48
N PRO A 239 37.73 23.83 -14.44
CA PRO A 239 38.53 25.01 -14.15
C PRO A 239 37.71 26.07 -13.43
N ASP A 240 38.27 26.59 -12.33
CA ASP A 240 37.61 27.54 -11.44
C ASP A 240 37.33 28.87 -12.19
N PRO A 241 36.06 29.33 -12.29
CA PRO A 241 35.81 30.66 -12.84
C PRO A 241 36.36 31.71 -11.86
N GLU A 242 37.26 32.57 -12.34
CA GLU A 242 38.08 33.53 -11.57
C GLU A 242 37.30 34.52 -10.67
N LYS A 243 35.96 34.51 -10.69
CA LYS A 243 35.13 35.33 -9.83
C LYS A 243 34.00 34.51 -9.22
N LYS A 244 34.18 34.12 -7.95
CA LYS A 244 33.09 33.59 -7.11
C LYS A 244 31.91 34.57 -7.15
N PRO A 245 30.70 34.15 -7.54
CA PRO A 245 29.53 35.02 -7.47
C PRO A 245 29.30 35.43 -6.01
N LYS A 246 28.97 36.72 -5.79
CA LYS A 246 28.69 37.25 -4.45
C LYS A 246 27.67 36.35 -3.76
N LYS A 247 28.00 35.81 -2.58
CA LYS A 247 27.09 34.97 -1.77
C LYS A 247 25.73 35.68 -1.69
N ARG A 248 24.67 35.03 -2.19
CA ARG A 248 23.31 35.55 -2.08
C ARG A 248 22.96 35.65 -0.59
N LEU A 249 22.54 36.83 -0.15
CA LEU A 249 22.09 37.05 1.22
C LEU A 249 20.83 36.21 1.49
N SER A 250 20.81 35.51 2.62
CA SER A 250 19.66 34.75 3.10
C SER A 250 18.37 35.59 3.05
N VAL A 251 17.30 35.03 2.49
CA VAL A 251 15.97 35.67 2.43
C VAL A 251 15.48 36.01 3.85
N ILE A 252 15.76 35.12 4.81
CA ILE A 252 15.43 35.33 6.23
C ILE A 252 16.19 36.54 6.79
N LYS A 253 17.46 36.70 6.43
CA LYS A 253 18.27 37.87 6.85
C LYS A 253 17.69 39.18 6.30
N ARG A 254 17.35 39.22 5.01
CA ARG A 254 16.69 40.39 4.39
C ARG A 254 15.34 40.72 5.03
N LEU A 255 14.54 39.70 5.36
CA LEU A 255 13.25 39.88 6.03
C LEU A 255 13.42 40.54 7.40
N ARG A 256 14.38 40.07 8.20
CA ARG A 256 14.68 40.59 9.55
C ARG A 256 15.21 42.03 9.50
N GLU A 257 16.13 42.32 8.58
CA GLU A 257 16.63 43.69 8.36
C GLU A 257 15.48 44.66 8.00
N LYS A 258 14.53 44.21 7.17
CA LYS A 258 13.34 44.99 6.83
C LYS A 258 12.40 45.19 8.03
N GLN A 259 12.18 44.16 8.85
CA GLN A 259 11.37 44.28 10.07
C GLN A 259 11.96 45.30 11.06
N ILE A 260 13.28 45.29 11.25
CA ILE A 260 13.98 46.24 12.12
C ILE A 260 13.91 47.66 11.54
N ALA A 261 14.10 47.82 10.23
CA ALA A 261 14.00 49.12 9.57
C ALA A 261 12.58 49.72 9.67
N ILE A 262 11.54 48.89 9.55
CA ILE A 262 10.14 49.30 9.73
C ILE A 262 9.88 49.67 11.19
N ALA A 263 10.36 48.88 12.15
CA ALA A 263 10.22 49.19 13.58
C ALA A 263 10.85 50.54 13.93
N LYS A 264 12.08 50.81 13.46
CA LYS A 264 12.76 52.11 13.62
C LYS A 264 12.00 53.26 12.96
N ARG A 265 11.42 53.05 11.77
CA ARG A 265 10.65 54.06 11.05
C ARG A 265 9.29 54.36 11.68
N THR A 266 8.69 53.38 12.34
CA THR A 266 7.34 53.45 12.93
C THR A 266 7.35 53.72 14.44
N GLY A 267 8.53 53.87 15.07
CA GLY A 267 8.68 54.11 16.50
C GLY A 267 8.26 52.93 17.39
N ARG A 268 8.09 51.73 16.81
CA ARG A 268 7.72 50.52 17.55
C ARG A 268 8.99 49.82 18.06
N SER A 269 8.91 49.23 19.26
CA SER A 269 10.02 48.47 19.83
C SER A 269 10.33 47.24 18.96
N VAL A 270 11.63 47.00 18.72
CA VAL A 270 12.08 45.80 18.01
C VAL A 270 11.89 44.59 18.95
N PRO A 271 11.32 43.47 18.47
CA PRO A 271 11.20 42.26 19.28
C PRO A 271 12.55 41.77 19.82
N LYS A 272 12.66 41.55 21.14
CA LYS A 272 13.90 41.12 21.84
C LYS A 272 14.61 39.91 21.22
N TYR A 273 13.87 38.99 20.60
CA TYR A 273 14.45 37.80 19.96
C TYR A 273 15.30 38.14 18.72
N LEU A 274 14.98 39.23 18.01
CA LEU A 274 15.75 39.71 16.85
C LEU A 274 17.05 40.39 17.29
N GLU A 275 17.04 41.07 18.44
CA GLU A 275 18.25 41.69 19.02
C GLU A 275 19.24 40.63 19.54
N GLN A 276 18.74 39.58 20.22
CA GLN A 276 19.58 38.48 20.70
C GLN A 276 20.24 37.68 19.57
N GLN A 277 19.55 37.49 18.44
CA GLN A 277 20.14 36.80 17.28
C GLN A 277 21.19 37.64 16.55
N LEU A 278 20.99 38.95 16.43
CA LEU A 278 22.00 39.85 15.84
C LEU A 278 23.26 39.96 16.70
N ALA A 279 23.13 39.86 18.01
CA ALA A 279 24.28 39.79 18.92
C ALA A 279 25.08 38.49 18.72
N ARG A 280 24.39 37.35 18.53
CA ARG A 280 25.02 36.05 18.29
C ARG A 280 25.67 35.90 16.91
N GLU A 281 25.20 36.63 15.90
CA GLU A 281 25.79 36.61 14.55
C GLU A 281 26.99 37.56 14.39
N LYS A 282 27.33 38.35 15.43
CA LYS A 282 28.47 39.28 15.43
C LYS A 282 29.75 38.70 16.05
N ASP A 283 29.66 37.59 16.78
CA ASP A 283 30.78 36.80 17.31
C ASP A 283 31.14 35.66 16.34
#